data_AF-X0YHA9-F1
#
_entry.id   AF-X0YHA9-F1
#
_cell.length_a   1.000
_cell.length_b   1.000
_cell.length_c   1.000
_cell.angle_alpha   90.00
_cell.angle_beta   90.00
_cell.angle_gamma   90.00
#
_symmetry.space_group_name_H-M   'P 1'
#
loop_
_entity.id
_entity.type
_entity.pdbx_description
1 polymer ?
#
loop_
_entity_poly.entity_id
_entity_poly.type
_entity_poly.pdbx_seq_one_letter_code
_entity_poly.pdbx_strand_id
1 'polypeptide(L)'
;MDIATTIHLIILGLIMLVGFSVFGLFLVWEGERRAARVALGAAALASLPFFLASLLPVTVKLVILGVVVAGGIVGAVLFLLPIGRVERGNDVPRQRFDERDIMFARARLIPGSSEYAAYYSMRPDNRATDDRTRALPGLLSLTASKANPL
;
A
#
# COMPACT_ATOMS: atom_id res chain seq x y z
N MET A 1 5.74 39.00 17.26
CA MET A 1 5.07 38.25 16.17
C MET A 1 6.03 37.34 15.42
N ASP A 2 7.23 37.80 15.05
CA ASP A 2 8.21 36.99 14.28
C ASP A 2 8.70 35.71 14.99
N ILE A 3 8.96 35.78 16.30
CA ILE A 3 9.36 34.60 17.10
C ILE A 3 8.26 33.53 17.09
N ALA A 4 7.00 33.95 17.29
CA ALA A 4 5.87 33.03 17.28
C ALA A 4 5.75 32.33 15.91
N THR A 5 5.76 33.07 14.80
CA THR A 5 5.68 32.46 13.45
C THR A 5 6.84 31.51 13.16
N THR A 6 8.02 31.81 13.70
CA THR A 6 9.22 30.95 13.60
C THR A 6 9.02 29.64 14.35
N ILE A 7 8.53 29.70 15.59
CA ILE A 7 8.22 28.51 16.41
C ILE A 7 7.20 27.62 15.71
N HIS A 8 6.13 28.17 15.14
CA HIS A 8 5.10 27.37 14.44
C HIS A 8 5.68 26.61 13.23
N LEU A 9 6.52 27.27 12.42
CA LEU A 9 7.18 26.62 11.28
C LEU A 9 8.14 25.51 11.73
N ILE A 10 8.92 25.75 12.79
CA ILE A 10 9.82 24.75 13.36
C ILE A 10 9.03 23.53 13.88
N ILE A 11 7.91 23.76 14.59
CA ILE A 11 7.05 22.68 15.09
C ILE A 11 6.50 21.86 13.92
N LEU A 12 6.00 22.50 12.86
CA LEU A 12 5.51 21.80 11.66
C LEU A 12 6.61 20.96 11.00
N GLY A 13 7.81 21.53 10.85
CA GLY A 13 8.97 20.81 10.33
C GLY A 13 9.34 19.60 11.18
N LEU A 14 9.34 19.75 12.51
CA LEU A 14 9.61 18.67 13.46
C LEU A 14 8.56 17.56 13.41
N ILE A 15 7.27 17.90 13.34
CA ILE A 15 6.19 16.91 13.22
C ILE A 15 6.39 16.07 11.97
N MET A 16 6.68 16.70 10.82
CA MET A 16 6.92 15.99 9.57
C MET A 16 8.18 15.13 9.63
N LEU A 17 9.28 15.68 10.16
CA LEU A 17 10.54 14.97 10.28
C LEU A 17 10.39 13.72 11.17
N VAL A 18 9.84 13.89 12.37
CA VAL A 18 9.66 12.80 13.34
C VAL A 18 8.65 11.78 12.83
N GLY A 19 7.49 12.21 12.33
CA GLY A 19 6.45 11.32 11.83
C GLY A 19 6.96 10.37 10.74
N PHE A 20 7.59 10.93 9.69
CA PHE A 20 8.13 10.10 8.61
C PHE A 20 9.38 9.30 9.02
N SER A 21 10.20 9.81 9.94
CA SER A 21 11.37 9.07 10.43
C SER A 21 10.95 7.85 11.26
N VAL A 22 9.98 8.02 12.18
CA VAL A 22 9.42 6.91 12.97
C VAL A 22 8.79 5.87 12.06
N PHE A 23 8.00 6.30 11.07
CA PHE A 23 7.43 5.39 10.07
C PHE A 23 8.52 4.66 9.26
N GLY A 24 9.57 5.37 8.84
CA GLY A 24 10.71 4.77 8.15
C GLY A 24 11.44 3.73 9.00
N LEU A 25 11.63 3.98 10.29
CA LEU A 25 12.24 3.01 11.22
C LEU A 25 11.38 1.76 11.37
N PHE A 26 10.05 1.91 11.43
CA PHE A 26 9.14 0.77 11.47
C PHE A 26 9.25 -0.09 10.20
N LEU A 27 9.36 0.54 9.02
CA LEU A 27 9.56 -0.18 7.76
C LEU A 27 10.92 -0.91 7.70
N VAL A 28 11.96 -0.39 8.34
CA VAL A 28 13.23 -1.12 8.49
C VAL A 28 13.02 -2.38 9.33
N TRP A 29 12.26 -2.25 10.42
CA TRP A 29 11.94 -3.38 11.31
C TRP A 29 11.13 -4.47 10.60
N GLU A 30 10.21 -4.08 9.71
CA GLU A 30 9.45 -5.00 8.86
C GLU A 30 10.26 -5.58 7.68
N GLY A 31 11.52 -5.17 7.49
CA GLY A 31 12.37 -5.63 6.40
C GLY A 31 12.13 -4.94 5.06
N GLU A 32 11.24 -3.95 5.02
CA GLU A 32 10.84 -3.22 3.81
C GLU A 32 11.82 -2.09 3.45
N ARG A 33 13.06 -2.46 3.13
CA ARG A 33 14.18 -1.53 2.88
C ARG A 33 13.91 -0.48 1.81
N ARG A 34 13.11 -0.81 0.78
CA ARG A 34 12.74 0.16 -0.26
C ARG A 34 11.79 1.21 0.30
N ALA A 35 10.74 0.80 0.99
CA ALA A 35 9.76 1.70 1.59
C ALA A 35 10.43 2.57 2.66
N ALA A 36 11.31 2.01 3.49
CA ALA A 36 12.07 2.76 4.49
C ALA A 36 12.88 3.90 3.88
N ARG A 37 13.62 3.65 2.78
CA ARG A 37 14.38 4.70 2.09
C ARG A 37 13.49 5.82 1.56
N VAL A 38 12.32 5.46 1.01
CA VAL A 38 11.35 6.45 0.54
C VAL A 38 10.80 7.27 1.70
N ALA A 39 10.44 6.64 2.82
CA ALA A 39 9.95 7.32 4.01
C ALA A 39 10.98 8.28 4.62
N LEU A 40 12.25 7.87 4.74
CA LEU A 40 13.32 8.73 5.24
C LEU A 40 13.63 9.88 4.27
N GLY A 41 13.60 9.63 2.96
CA GLY A 41 13.69 10.68 1.94
C GLY A 41 12.54 11.69 2.03
N ALA A 42 11.32 11.19 2.25
CA ALA A 42 10.14 12.02 2.47
C ALA A 42 10.25 12.83 3.77
N ALA A 43 10.84 12.29 4.84
CA ALA A 43 11.08 13.03 6.09
C ALA A 43 11.92 14.27 5.83
N ALA A 44 13.03 14.14 5.10
CA ALA A 44 13.87 15.28 4.73
C ALA A 44 13.12 16.24 3.78
N LEU A 45 12.53 15.72 2.71
CA LEU A 45 11.88 16.54 1.67
C LEU A 45 10.67 17.32 2.21
N ALA A 46 9.88 16.72 3.09
CA ALA A 46 8.69 17.33 3.66
C ALA A 46 9.01 18.30 4.80
N SER A 47 10.05 18.05 5.61
CA SER A 47 10.40 18.92 6.75
C SER A 47 11.28 20.11 6.37
N LEU A 48 12.22 19.92 5.41
CA LEU A 48 13.21 20.93 5.03
C LEU A 48 12.58 22.27 4.61
N PRO A 49 11.50 22.32 3.80
CA PRO A 49 10.88 23.60 3.43
C PRO A 49 10.43 24.43 4.62
N PHE A 50 9.96 23.80 5.71
CA PHE A 50 9.51 24.52 6.91
C PHE A 50 10.68 25.09 7.71
N PHE A 51 11.79 24.36 7.82
CA PHE A 51 13.02 24.87 8.44
C PHE A 51 13.66 25.99 7.61
N LEU A 52 13.67 25.88 6.28
CA LEU A 52 14.17 26.96 5.43
C LEU A 52 13.26 28.19 5.50
N ALA A 53 11.93 28.00 5.52
CA ALA A 53 10.96 29.07 5.65
C ALA A 53 11.10 29.85 6.98
N SER A 54 11.63 29.22 8.03
CA SER A 54 11.82 29.90 9.32
C SER A 54 12.90 30.99 9.27
N LEU A 55 13.75 31.01 8.24
CA LEU A 55 14.79 32.03 8.01
C LEU A 55 14.28 33.24 7.22
N LEU A 56 13.05 33.21 6.70
CA LEU A 56 12.50 34.24 5.83
C LEU A 56 11.91 35.43 6.61
N PRO A 57 11.64 36.57 5.96
CA PRO A 57 10.95 37.69 6.59
C PRO A 57 9.54 37.32 7.08
N VAL A 58 9.06 38.02 8.12
CA VAL A 58 7.77 37.73 8.77
C VAL A 58 6.58 37.72 7.80
N THR A 59 6.57 38.60 6.80
CA THR A 59 5.50 38.65 5.77
C THR A 59 5.43 37.33 5.00
N VAL A 60 6.57 36.75 4.63
CA VAL A 60 6.63 35.49 3.88
C VAL A 60 6.23 34.32 4.77
N LYS A 61 6.66 34.30 6.04
CA LYS A 61 6.25 33.28 7.02
C LYS A 61 4.72 33.23 7.17
N LEU A 62 4.08 34.38 7.28
CA LEU A 62 2.61 34.49 7.40
C LEU A 62 1.89 33.96 6.16
N VAL A 63 2.39 34.25 4.96
CA VAL A 63 1.83 33.70 3.71
C VAL A 63 1.95 32.18 3.69
N ILE A 64 3.13 31.63 4.02
CA ILE A 64 3.34 30.17 4.05
C ILE A 64 2.40 29.50 5.06
N LEU A 65 2.34 30.01 6.29
CA LEU A 65 1.43 29.48 7.31
C LEU A 65 -0.04 29.57 6.87
N GLY A 66 -0.44 30.69 6.27
CA GLY A 66 -1.78 30.87 5.72
C GLY A 66 -2.12 29.84 4.66
N VAL A 67 -1.21 29.57 3.72
CA VAL A 67 -1.37 28.54 2.68
C VAL A 67 -1.49 27.15 3.28
N VAL A 68 -0.65 26.82 4.28
CA VAL A 68 -0.68 25.52 4.97
C VAL A 68 -2.01 25.31 5.69
N VAL A 69 -2.47 26.32 6.43
CA VAL A 69 -3.76 26.27 7.14
C VAL A 69 -4.92 26.17 6.16
N ALA A 70 -4.94 26.98 5.10
CA ALA A 70 -5.98 26.92 4.08
C ALA A 70 -6.01 25.56 3.37
N GLY A 71 -4.85 25.02 3.01
CA GLY A 71 -4.72 23.68 2.43
C GLY A 71 -5.22 22.59 3.38
N GLY A 72 -4.90 22.70 4.67
CA GLY A 72 -5.41 21.80 5.71
C GLY A 72 -6.94 21.86 5.85
N ILE A 73 -7.53 23.05 5.83
CA ILE A 73 -8.99 23.23 5.87
C ILE A 73 -9.63 22.63 4.61
N VAL A 74 -9.11 22.93 3.43
CA VAL A 74 -9.62 22.37 2.16
C VAL A 74 -9.51 20.85 2.18
N GLY A 75 -8.38 20.30 2.62
CA GLY A 75 -8.18 18.87 2.77
C GLY A 75 -9.19 18.23 3.73
N ALA A 76 -9.42 18.84 4.89
CA ALA A 76 -10.41 18.37 5.86
C ALA A 76 -11.85 18.43 5.29
N VAL A 77 -12.21 19.51 4.59
CA VAL A 77 -13.52 19.64 3.93
C VAL A 77 -13.67 18.55 2.87
N LEU A 78 -12.69 18.35 2.00
CA LEU A 78 -12.73 17.31 0.96
C LEU A 78 -12.79 15.90 1.55
N PHE A 79 -12.09 15.66 2.67
CA PHE A 79 -12.11 14.37 3.38
C PHE A 79 -13.48 14.08 4.02
N LEU A 80 -14.12 15.10 4.60
CA LEU A 80 -15.43 14.96 5.23
C LEU A 80 -16.59 15.03 4.23
N LEU A 81 -16.36 15.56 3.03
CA LEU A 81 -17.38 15.59 2.00
C LEU A 81 -17.65 14.14 1.53
N PRO A 82 -18.89 13.65 1.57
CA PRO A 82 -19.22 12.32 1.07
C PRO A 82 -19.25 12.30 -0.47
N ILE A 83 -18.08 12.50 -1.10
CA ILE A 83 -17.90 12.44 -2.56
C ILE A 83 -17.71 10.97 -2.95
N GLY A 84 -18.44 10.52 -3.97
CA GLY A 84 -18.22 9.20 -4.57
C GLY A 84 -18.97 8.08 -3.85
N ARG A 85 -20.30 8.19 -3.79
CA ARG A 85 -21.13 7.01 -3.53
C ARG A 85 -20.84 6.00 -4.64
N VAL A 86 -20.17 4.90 -4.29
CA VAL A 86 -20.01 3.77 -5.19
C VAL A 86 -21.40 3.18 -5.42
N GLU A 87 -21.92 3.30 -6.64
CA GLU A 87 -23.08 2.53 -7.03
C GLU A 87 -22.74 1.06 -6.86
N ARG A 88 -23.28 0.45 -5.80
CA ARG A 88 -23.23 -1.00 -5.65
C ARG A 88 -24.16 -1.55 -6.71
N GLY A 89 -23.56 -2.01 -7.82
CA GLY A 89 -24.30 -2.77 -8.82
C GLY A 89 -24.98 -3.96 -8.15
N ASN A 90 -26.10 -4.41 -8.73
CA ASN A 90 -26.70 -5.67 -8.32
C ASN A 90 -25.64 -6.78 -8.43
N ASP A 91 -25.26 -7.36 -7.28
CA ASP A 91 -24.35 -8.52 -7.15
C ASP A 91 -24.97 -9.82 -7.71
N VAL A 92 -25.90 -9.70 -8.66
CA VAL A 92 -26.48 -10.84 -9.35
C VAL A 92 -25.42 -11.35 -10.33
N PRO A 93 -24.91 -12.58 -10.14
CA PRO A 93 -23.87 -13.13 -11.02
C PRO A 93 -24.38 -13.15 -12.45
N ARG A 94 -23.70 -12.42 -13.35
CA ARG A 94 -24.09 -12.35 -14.76
C ARG A 94 -23.75 -13.61 -15.54
N GLN A 95 -22.93 -14.47 -14.98
CA GLN A 95 -22.44 -15.69 -15.60
C GLN A 95 -22.32 -16.81 -14.57
N ARG A 96 -22.59 -18.04 -15.00
CA ARG A 96 -22.29 -19.26 -14.23
C ARG A 96 -20.89 -19.72 -14.59
N PHE A 97 -20.09 -20.02 -13.58
CA PHE A 97 -18.77 -20.61 -13.74
C PHE A 97 -18.84 -22.10 -13.40
N ASP A 98 -18.06 -22.91 -14.12
CA ASP A 98 -17.87 -24.32 -13.77
C ASP A 98 -16.88 -24.41 -12.61
N GLU A 99 -17.32 -24.93 -11.47
CA GLU A 99 -16.48 -25.08 -10.29
C GLU A 99 -15.25 -25.97 -10.54
N ARG A 100 -15.30 -26.87 -11.54
CA ARG A 100 -14.15 -27.70 -11.93
C ARG A 100 -12.99 -26.85 -12.48
N ASP A 101 -13.29 -25.65 -12.98
CA ASP A 101 -12.31 -24.72 -13.53
C ASP A 101 -11.78 -23.74 -12.46
N ILE A 102 -12.14 -23.87 -11.18
CA ILE A 102 -11.47 -23.10 -10.12
C ILE A 102 -10.14 -23.75 -9.78
N MET A 103 -9.13 -22.93 -9.48
CA MET A 103 -7.76 -23.42 -9.20
C MET A 103 -7.69 -24.50 -8.11
N PHE A 104 -8.57 -24.43 -7.09
CA PHE A 104 -8.60 -25.42 -6.00
C PHE A 104 -9.16 -26.79 -6.43
N ALA A 105 -10.13 -26.81 -7.36
CA ALA A 105 -10.62 -28.08 -7.90
C ALA A 105 -9.54 -28.72 -8.79
N ARG A 106 -8.88 -27.92 -9.64
CA ARG A 106 -7.79 -28.38 -10.51
C ARG A 106 -6.56 -28.84 -9.73
N ALA A 107 -6.28 -28.22 -8.57
CA ALA A 107 -5.20 -28.65 -7.69
C ALA A 107 -5.37 -30.09 -7.18
N ARG A 108 -6.60 -30.63 -7.16
CA ARG A 108 -6.89 -32.02 -6.77
C ARG A 108 -6.68 -33.04 -7.90
N LEU A 109 -6.49 -32.59 -9.15
CA LEU A 109 -6.23 -33.49 -10.28
C LEU A 109 -4.83 -34.12 -10.12
N ILE A 110 -4.78 -35.45 -10.15
CA ILE A 110 -3.56 -36.23 -9.96
C ILE A 110 -2.87 -36.41 -11.32
N PRO A 111 -1.61 -35.94 -11.50
CA PRO A 111 -0.87 -36.15 -12.74
C PRO A 111 -0.83 -37.64 -13.15
N GLY A 112 -1.15 -37.92 -14.41
CA GLY A 112 -1.23 -39.29 -14.93
C GLY A 112 -2.58 -39.99 -14.72
N SER A 113 -3.51 -39.41 -13.96
CA SER A 113 -4.87 -39.95 -13.84
C SER A 113 -5.70 -39.66 -15.10
N SER A 114 -6.78 -40.44 -15.28
CA SER A 114 -7.69 -40.26 -16.41
C SER A 114 -8.40 -38.89 -16.38
N GLU A 115 -8.72 -38.40 -15.18
CA GLU A 115 -9.36 -37.12 -14.91
C GLU A 115 -8.43 -35.95 -15.23
N TYR A 116 -7.14 -36.07 -14.89
CA TYR A 116 -6.13 -35.07 -15.26
C TYR A 116 -6.02 -34.96 -16.78
N ALA A 117 -5.90 -36.09 -17.49
CA ALA A 117 -5.80 -36.10 -18.94
C ALA A 117 -7.06 -35.54 -19.62
N ALA A 118 -8.25 -35.96 -19.15
CA ALA A 118 -9.53 -35.48 -19.65
C ALA A 118 -9.73 -33.97 -19.41
N TYR A 119 -9.30 -33.45 -18.26
CA TYR A 119 -9.42 -32.03 -17.97
C TYR A 119 -8.55 -31.18 -18.92
N TYR A 120 -7.27 -31.50 -19.04
CA TYR A 120 -6.34 -30.70 -19.83
C TYR A 120 -6.46 -30.92 -21.34
N SER A 121 -7.15 -31.98 -21.80
CA SER A 121 -7.55 -32.07 -23.20
C SER A 121 -8.63 -31.03 -23.56
N MET A 122 -9.52 -30.70 -22.61
CA MET A 122 -10.54 -29.67 -22.79
C MET A 122 -10.04 -28.25 -22.47
N ARG A 123 -9.08 -28.13 -21.54
CA ARG A 123 -8.59 -26.83 -21.01
C ARG A 123 -7.05 -26.77 -20.98
N PRO A 124 -6.36 -26.80 -22.14
CA PRO A 124 -4.91 -26.89 -22.19
C PRO A 124 -4.20 -25.66 -21.59
N ASP A 125 -4.79 -24.47 -21.73
CA ASP A 125 -4.19 -23.19 -21.29
C ASP A 125 -3.93 -23.13 -19.78
N ASN A 126 -4.73 -23.86 -19.00
CA ASN A 126 -4.59 -23.92 -17.54
C ASN A 126 -3.36 -24.72 -17.09
N ARG A 127 -2.84 -25.62 -17.94
CA ARG A 127 -1.83 -26.62 -17.55
C ARG A 127 -0.53 -25.99 -17.10
N ALA A 128 0.01 -25.06 -17.90
CA ALA A 128 1.31 -24.46 -17.62
C ALA A 128 1.33 -23.65 -16.31
N THR A 129 0.21 -23.02 -15.95
CA THR A 129 0.10 -22.29 -14.69
C THR A 129 -0.10 -23.24 -13.51
N ASP A 130 -0.98 -24.23 -13.65
CA ASP A 130 -1.23 -25.20 -12.58
C ASP A 130 0.00 -26.07 -12.29
N ASP A 131 0.76 -26.47 -13.31
CA ASP A 131 2.01 -27.23 -13.14
C ASP A 131 3.10 -26.41 -12.43
N ARG A 132 3.18 -25.09 -12.70
CA ARG A 132 4.03 -24.18 -11.92
C ARG A 132 3.61 -24.14 -10.45
N THR A 133 2.30 -24.10 -10.17
CA THR A 133 1.79 -24.12 -8.79
C THR A 133 2.08 -25.46 -8.10
N ARG A 134 1.91 -26.59 -8.79
CA ARG A 134 2.22 -27.92 -8.24
C ARG A 134 3.70 -28.12 -7.92
N ALA A 135 4.58 -27.42 -8.62
CA ALA A 135 6.02 -27.46 -8.35
C ALA A 135 6.43 -26.64 -7.10
N LEU A 136 5.55 -25.77 -6.60
CA LEU A 136 5.81 -25.03 -5.36
C LEU A 136 5.63 -25.93 -4.13
N PRO A 137 6.36 -25.67 -3.04
CA PRO A 137 6.04 -26.26 -1.75
C PRO A 137 4.57 -26.05 -1.40
N GLY A 138 3.91 -27.10 -0.88
CA GLY A 138 2.51 -27.00 -0.47
C GLY A 138 2.29 -25.87 0.55
N LEU A 139 1.04 -25.38 0.64
CA LEU A 139 0.64 -24.26 1.51
C LEU A 139 1.09 -24.42 2.98
N LEU A 140 1.18 -25.66 3.48
CA LEU A 140 1.59 -25.99 4.84
C LEU A 140 2.99 -26.60 4.91
N SER A 141 3.76 -26.54 3.82
CA SER A 141 5.12 -27.09 3.80
C SER A 141 6.07 -26.20 4.59
N LEU A 142 6.89 -26.81 5.45
CA LEU A 142 8.01 -26.13 6.12
C LEU A 142 9.08 -25.63 5.14
N THR A 143 9.09 -26.16 3.92
CA THR A 143 10.00 -25.71 2.84
C THR A 143 9.43 -24.56 2.03
N ALA A 144 8.22 -24.08 2.34
CA ALA A 144 7.66 -22.90 1.70
C ALA A 144 8.47 -21.65 2.10
N SER A 145 8.65 -20.72 1.16
CA SER A 145 9.46 -19.50 1.36
C SER A 145 8.96 -18.59 2.50
N LYS A 146 7.69 -18.74 2.89
CA LYS A 146 7.02 -17.99 3.95
C LYS A 146 6.55 -18.90 5.10
N ALA A 147 7.11 -20.11 5.20
CA ALA A 147 6.82 -20.99 6.33
C ALA A 147 7.32 -20.33 7.63
N ASN A 148 6.41 -20.13 8.58
CA ASN A 148 6.71 -19.65 9.92
C ASN A 148 6.06 -20.61 10.94
N PRO A 149 6.60 -21.83 11.11
CA PRO A 149 6.15 -22.73 12.16
C PRO A 149 6.47 -22.08 13.51
N LEU A 150 5.47 -22.04 14.39
CA LEU A 150 5.60 -21.56 15.78
C LEU A 150 6.63 -22.38 16.56
#